data_AF-A0A7Z2VKY7-F1
#
_entry.id   AF-A0A7Z2VKY7-F1
#
_cell.length_a   1.000
_cell.length_b   1.000
_cell.length_c   1.000
_cell.angle_alpha   90.00
_cell.angle_beta   90.00
_cell.angle_gamma   90.00
#
_symmetry.space_group_name_H-M   'P 1'
#
loop_
_entity.id
_entity.type
_entity.pdbx_description
1 polymer ?
#
loop_
_entity_poly.entity_id
_entity_poly.type
_entity_poly.pdbx_seq_one_letter_code
_entity_poly.pdbx_strand_id
1 'polypeptide(L)'
;MSEKKQLTVRLPALVVDYLAEKASAENKTMNDVMIEVTEQYMNADQSEKLIREIAVVRERAKGVSGVQPDSVEDIRQLREGER
;
A
#
# COMPACT_ATOMS: atom_id res chain seq x y z
N MET A 1 8.38 -4.40 25.22
CA MET A 1 7.93 -3.11 24.65
C MET A 1 8.74 -2.88 23.38
N SER A 2 8.12 -2.76 22.20
CA SER A 2 8.87 -2.50 20.97
C SER A 2 9.40 -1.06 20.99
N GLU A 3 10.70 -0.87 20.77
CA GLU A 3 11.29 0.45 20.57
C GLU A 3 10.59 1.16 19.41
N LYS A 4 9.94 2.29 19.69
CA LYS A 4 9.41 3.17 18.65
C LYS A 4 10.59 3.86 17.97
N LYS A 5 10.97 3.37 16.78
CA LYS A 5 11.97 4.02 15.93
C LYS A 5 11.44 5.40 15.51
N GLN A 6 12.21 6.45 15.79
CA GLN A 6 11.88 7.81 15.39
C GLN A 6 12.54 8.12 14.04
N LEU A 7 11.78 8.73 13.12
CA LEU A 7 12.26 9.16 11.81
C LEU A 7 12.02 10.66 11.67
N THR A 8 13.06 11.40 11.30
CA THR A 8 12.95 12.83 10.98
C THR A 8 12.99 13.01 9.47
N VAL A 9 11.95 13.64 8.91
CA VAL A 9 11.82 13.88 7.47
C VAL A 9 11.84 15.39 7.22
N ARG A 10 12.60 15.81 6.20
CA ARG A 10 12.63 17.21 5.76
C ARG A 10 11.67 17.38 4.60
N LEU A 11 10.78 18.35 4.71
CA LEU A 11 9.77 18.66 3.70
C LEU A 11 9.80 20.16 3.36
N PRO A 12 9.33 20.56 2.16
CA PRO A 12 9.13 21.96 1.83
C PRO A 12 8.15 22.64 2.80
N ALA A 13 8.34 23.93 3.09
CA ALA A 13 7.51 24.68 4.04
C ALA A 13 6.01 24.60 3.71
N LEU A 14 5.64 24.77 2.43
CA LEU A 14 4.26 24.66 1.97
C LEU A 14 3.59 23.31 2.32
N VAL A 15 4.37 22.23 2.32
CA VAL A 15 3.86 20.89 2.67
C VAL A 15 3.66 20.78 4.17
N VAL A 16 4.54 21.38 4.97
CA VAL A 16 4.41 21.43 6.43
C VAL A 16 3.18 22.23 6.83
N ASP A 17 2.96 23.37 6.20
CA ASP A 17 1.79 24.23 6.45
C ASP A 17 0.48 23.49 6.14
N TYR A 18 0.43 22.81 4.99
CA TYR A 18 -0.71 21.97 4.60
C TYR A 18 -0.96 20.83 5.60
N LEU A 19 0.09 20.14 6.05
CA LEU A 19 -0.04 19.06 7.03
C LEU A 19 -0.52 19.57 8.39
N ALA A 20 -0.08 20.76 8.80
CA ALA A 20 -0.53 21.41 10.03
C ALA A 20 -2.01 21.80 9.96
N GLU A 21 -2.46 22.37 8.84
CA GLU A 21 -3.86 22.70 8.61
C GLU A 21 -4.74 21.44 8.64
N LYS A 22 -4.32 20.38 7.93
CA LYS A 22 -5.02 19.09 7.92
C LYS A 22 -5.09 18.48 9.33
N ALA A 23 -4.00 18.51 10.09
CA ALA A 23 -3.96 18.00 11.46
C ALA A 23 -4.95 18.77 12.36
N SER A 24 -5.01 20.10 12.23
CA SER A 24 -5.98 20.93 12.94
C SER A 24 -7.42 20.62 12.55
N ALA A 25 -7.70 20.40 11.26
CA ALA A 25 -9.04 20.09 10.78
C ALA A 25 -9.54 18.72 11.29
N GLU A 26 -8.63 17.75 11.44
CA GLU A 26 -8.95 16.39 11.88
C GLU A 26 -8.82 16.19 13.40
N ASN A 27 -8.46 17.23 14.17
CA ASN A 27 -8.13 17.13 15.60
C ASN A 27 -7.07 16.06 15.91
N LYS A 28 -6.05 15.94 15.05
CA LYS A 28 -4.95 14.98 15.16
C LYS A 28 -3.62 15.69 15.35
N THR A 29 -2.59 14.95 15.80
CA THR A 29 -1.23 15.48 15.73
C THR A 29 -0.69 15.38 14.30
N MET A 30 0.25 16.25 13.95
CA MET A 30 0.90 16.20 12.64
C MET A 30 1.61 14.86 12.38
N ASN A 31 2.09 14.20 13.45
CA ASN A 31 2.68 12.87 13.36
C ASN A 31 1.64 11.80 12.99
N ASP A 32 0.43 11.86 13.57
CA ASP A 32 -0.63 10.90 13.27
C ASP A 32 -1.06 11.02 11.81
N VAL A 33 -1.23 12.25 11.32
CA VAL A 33 -1.52 12.50 9.89
C VAL A 33 -0.41 11.97 8.98
N MET A 34 0.85 12.15 9.36
CA MET A 34 1.99 11.61 8.59
C MET A 34 2.03 10.08 8.58
N ILE A 35 1.70 9.44 9.70
CA ILE A 35 1.60 7.98 9.78
C ILE A 35 0.49 7.50 8.85
N GLU A 36 -0.71 8.07 8.92
CA GLU A 36 -1.83 7.68 8.09
C GLU A 36 -1.53 7.85 6.59
N VAL A 37 -0.94 8.98 6.19
CA VAL A 37 -0.55 9.20 4.79
C VAL A 37 0.48 8.17 4.34
N THR A 38 1.43 7.83 5.20
CA THR A 38 2.45 6.82 4.91
C THR A 38 1.83 5.43 4.77
N GLU A 39 0.93 5.06 5.68
CA GLU A 39 0.21 3.78 5.64
C GLU A 39 -0.67 3.66 4.39
N GLN A 40 -1.38 4.74 4.02
CA GLN A 40 -2.17 4.79 2.79
C GLN A 40 -1.30 4.56 1.55
N TYR A 41 -0.14 5.22 1.50
CA TYR A 41 0.81 5.02 0.40
C TYR A 41 1.34 3.58 0.35
N MET A 42 1.72 3.01 1.51
CA MET A 42 2.20 1.63 1.59
C MET A 42 1.14 0.63 1.13
N ASN A 43 -0.12 0.84 1.53
CA ASN A 43 -1.24 -0.02 1.13
C ASN A 43 -1.52 0.08 -0.38
N ALA A 44 -1.42 1.29 -0.95
CA ALA A 44 -1.54 1.49 -2.39
C ALA A 44 -0.40 0.79 -3.17
N ASP A 45 0.85 0.93 -2.73
CA ASP A 45 2.01 0.26 -3.34
C ASP A 45 1.91 -1.28 -3.24
N GLN A 46 1.47 -1.79 -2.10
CA GLN A 46 1.21 -3.24 -1.94
C GLN A 46 0.13 -3.72 -2.88
N SER A 47 -0.97 -2.96 -3.02
CA SER A 47 -2.06 -3.30 -3.95
C SER A 47 -1.58 -3.34 -5.40
N GLU A 48 -0.73 -2.38 -5.80
CA GLU A 48 -0.16 -2.34 -7.14
C GLU A 48 0.77 -3.54 -7.41
N LYS A 49 1.62 -3.90 -6.45
CA LYS A 49 2.46 -5.10 -6.54
C LYS A 49 1.62 -6.36 -6.70
N LEU A 50 0.54 -6.49 -5.94
CA LEU A 50 -0.36 -7.63 -5.99
C LEU A 50 -1.05 -7.76 -7.35
N ILE A 51 -1.49 -6.64 -7.93
CA ILE A 51 -2.05 -6.60 -9.29
C ILE A 51 -1.02 -7.09 -10.32
N ARG A 52 0.23 -6.64 -10.21
CA ARG A 52 1.31 -7.07 -11.11
C ARG A 52 1.59 -8.57 -10.98
N GLU A 53 1.63 -9.10 -9.75
CA GLU A 53 1.82 -10.54 -9.51
C GLU A 53 0.68 -11.38 -10.12
N ILE A 54 -0.58 -10.97 -9.93
CA ILE A 54 -1.74 -11.61 -10.56
C ILE A 54 -1.62 -11.61 -12.09
N ALA A 55 -1.17 -10.50 -12.68
CA ALA A 55 -0.99 -10.42 -14.13
C ALA A 55 0.06 -11.42 -14.64
N VAL A 56 1.18 -11.56 -13.93
CA VAL A 56 2.24 -12.53 -14.28
C VAL A 56 1.72 -13.97 -14.19
N VAL A 57 1.00 -14.32 -13.12
CA VAL A 57 0.42 -15.67 -12.97
C VAL A 57 -0.59 -15.96 -14.08
N ARG A 58 -1.44 -15.00 -14.44
CA ARG A 58 -2.39 -15.13 -15.56
C ARG A 58 -1.69 -15.36 -16.90
N GLU A 59 -0.66 -14.59 -17.21
CA GLU A 59 0.11 -14.76 -18.45
C GLU A 59 0.78 -16.13 -18.53
N ARG A 60 1.39 -16.60 -17.43
CA ARG A 60 1.97 -17.94 -17.37
C ARG A 60 0.92 -19.02 -17.58
N ALA A 61 -0.21 -18.94 -16.88
CA ALA A 61 -1.27 -19.94 -16.98
C ALA A 61 -1.90 -19.95 -18.37
N LYS A 62 -2.13 -18.79 -18.99
CA LYS A 62 -2.62 -18.66 -20.37
C LYS A 62 -1.63 -19.24 -21.39
N GLY A 63 -0.33 -19.02 -21.19
CA GLY A 63 0.71 -19.59 -22.05
C GLY A 63 0.82 -21.11 -22.00
N VAL A 64 0.42 -21.73 -20.88
CA VAL A 64 0.46 -23.19 -20.69
C VAL A 64 -0.85 -23.86 -21.09
N SER A 65 -2.01 -23.26 -20.80
CA SER A 65 -3.33 -23.90 -20.97
C SER A 65 -4.11 -23.42 -22.21
N GLY A 66 -3.75 -22.28 -22.80
CA GLY A 66 -4.51 -21.65 -23.89
C GLY A 66 -5.85 -21.02 -23.46
N VAL A 67 -6.22 -21.13 -22.18
CA VAL A 67 -7.48 -20.62 -21.62
C VAL A 67 -7.16 -19.53 -20.59
N GLN A 68 -7.89 -18.42 -20.64
CA GLN A 68 -7.79 -17.39 -19.62
C GLN A 68 -8.34 -17.98 -18.31
N PRO A 69 -7.52 -18.16 -17.27
CA PRO A 69 -7.97 -18.91 -16.12
C PRO A 69 -8.96 -18.06 -15.34
N ASP A 70 -10.11 -18.65 -15.03
CA ASP A 70 -10.87 -18.21 -13.87
C ASP A 70 -10.03 -18.47 -12.61
N SER A 71 -10.25 -17.65 -11.58
CA SER A 71 -9.43 -17.51 -10.36
C SER A 71 -8.67 -18.78 -9.95
N VAL A 72 -7.47 -19.00 -10.50
CA VAL A 72 -6.59 -20.11 -10.11
C VAL A 72 -6.38 -20.03 -8.61
N GLU A 73 -6.28 -21.17 -7.94
CA GLU A 73 -6.09 -21.25 -6.48
C GLU A 73 -4.97 -20.33 -5.99
N ASP A 74 -3.86 -20.26 -6.73
CA ASP A 74 -2.74 -19.33 -6.48
C ASP A 74 -3.16 -17.85 -6.51
N ILE A 75 -4.01 -17.44 -7.46
CA ILE A 75 -4.53 -16.06 -7.56
C ILE A 75 -5.47 -15.74 -6.40
N ARG A 76 -6.28 -16.73 -5.97
CA ARG A 76 -7.18 -16.57 -4.84
C ARG A 76 -6.40 -16.42 -3.53
N GLN A 77 -5.40 -17.27 -3.28
CA GLN A 77 -4.50 -17.16 -2.12
C GLN A 77 -3.77 -15.81 -2.07
N LEU A 78 -3.25 -15.35 -3.22
CA LEU A 78 -2.65 -14.01 -3.33
C LEU A 78 -3.63 -12.88 -3.01
N ARG A 79 -4.90 -12.98 -3.45
CA ARG A 79 -5.92 -11.96 -3.19
C ARG A 79 -6.38 -11.95 -1.73
N GLU A 80 -6.46 -13.11 -1.09
CA GLU A 80 -6.90 -13.27 0.30
C GLU A 80 -5.76 -13.04 1.31
N GLY A 81 -4.52 -12.94 0.83
CA GLY A 81 -3.35 -12.67 1.68
C GLY A 81 -2.87 -13.87 2.48
N GLU A 82 -3.35 -15.08 2.18
CA GLU A 82 -2.86 -16.32 2.77
C GLU A 82 -1.51 -16.69 2.12
N ARG A 83 -0.45 -16.77 2.95
CA ARG A 83 0.89 -17.25 2.57
C ARG A 83 1.30 -18.43 3.43
#